data_AF-A0A2V5I5E7-F1
#
_entry.id   AF-A0A2V5I5E7-F1
#
_cell.length_a   1.000
_cell.length_b   1.000
_cell.length_c   1.000
_cell.angle_alpha   90.00
_cell.angle_beta   90.00
_cell.angle_gamma   90.00
#
_symmetry.space_group_name_H-M   'P 1'
#
loop_
_entity.id
_entity.type
_entity.pdbx_description
1 polymer ?
#
loop_
_entity_poly.entity_id
_entity_poly.type
_entity_poly.pdbx_seq_one_letter_code
_entity_poly.pdbx_strand_id
1 'polypeptide(L)'
;MRFIHIIITLFASLALAAPAPVEAAVSNVEAGQNIQAAEYDPNADCSQRNIHCGKCNGTSCKIGLTNYPCDEGSCAAQNGGGDGKGCYDNAYDTPSPRHILCPGHR
;
A
#
# COMPACT_ATOMS: atom_id res chain seq x y z
N MET A 1 -19.49 -64.12 42.19
CA MET A 1 -18.10 -64.48 41.81
C MET A 1 -17.68 -63.50 40.73
N ARG A 2 -16.49 -62.90 40.64
CA ARG A 2 -15.28 -62.85 41.46
C ARG A 2 -14.58 -61.56 41.00
N PHE A 3 -14.01 -60.83 41.94
CA PHE A 3 -13.27 -59.59 41.74
C PHE A 3 -12.00 -59.82 40.93
N ILE A 4 -11.63 -58.87 40.07
CA ILE A 4 -10.21 -58.53 39.83
C ILE A 4 -10.11 -57.00 39.77
N HIS A 5 -9.47 -56.45 40.80
CA HIS A 5 -9.03 -55.06 40.88
C HIS A 5 -7.69 -54.94 40.14
N ILE A 6 -7.59 -54.01 39.20
CA ILE A 6 -6.29 -53.53 38.71
C ILE A 6 -6.29 -52.02 38.85
N ILE A 7 -5.72 -51.57 39.97
CA ILE A 7 -5.23 -50.21 40.17
C ILE A 7 -3.86 -50.18 39.51
N ILE A 8 -3.66 -49.39 38.45
CA ILE A 8 -2.32 -48.98 38.02
C ILE A 8 -2.33 -47.48 37.72
N THR A 9 -1.36 -46.86 38.36
CA THR A 9 -1.05 -45.45 38.61
C THR A 9 -0.50 -44.69 37.41
N LEU A 10 -0.89 -43.41 37.34
CA LEU A 10 -0.01 -42.22 37.27
C LEU A 10 1.07 -42.18 36.18
N PHE A 11 1.02 -41.19 35.29
CA PHE A 11 2.11 -40.24 35.04
C PHE A 11 1.53 -38.98 34.38
N ALA A 12 1.51 -37.89 35.15
CA ALA A 12 1.21 -36.56 34.64
C ALA A 12 2.46 -36.03 33.93
N SER A 13 2.40 -35.90 32.61
CA SER A 13 3.41 -35.17 31.85
C SER A 13 2.89 -33.73 31.65
N LEU A 14 3.20 -32.85 32.60
CA LEU A 14 3.15 -31.41 32.37
C LEU A 14 4.23 -31.06 31.34
N ALA A 15 3.84 -30.77 30.11
CA ALA A 15 4.73 -30.16 29.14
C ALA A 15 4.97 -28.70 29.57
N LEU A 16 6.08 -28.45 30.27
CA LEU A 16 6.62 -27.10 30.40
C LEU A 16 7.14 -26.68 29.02
N ALA A 17 6.35 -25.89 28.31
CA ALA A 17 6.82 -25.16 27.14
C ALA A 17 7.84 -24.11 27.60
N ALA A 18 9.12 -24.38 27.39
CA ALA A 18 10.17 -23.38 27.49
C ALA A 18 10.11 -22.47 26.25
N PRO A 19 10.04 -21.14 26.38
CA PRO A 19 10.27 -20.25 25.25
C PRO A 19 11.75 -20.36 24.85
N ALA A 20 12.00 -20.77 23.61
CA ALA A 20 13.33 -20.71 23.02
C ALA A 20 13.80 -19.24 23.01
N PRO A 21 15.10 -18.97 23.26
CA PRO A 21 15.66 -17.64 23.04
C PRO A 21 15.61 -17.38 21.53
N VAL A 22 14.74 -16.46 21.12
CA VAL A 22 14.80 -15.90 19.77
C VAL A 22 16.11 -15.12 19.69
N GLU A 23 17.07 -15.66 18.96
CA GLU A 23 18.19 -14.87 18.45
C GLU A 23 17.60 -13.62 17.82
N ALA A 24 18.02 -12.47 18.37
CA ALA A 24 17.80 -11.18 17.77
C ALA A 24 18.50 -11.20 16.41
N ALA A 25 17.76 -11.62 15.38
CA ALA A 25 18.03 -11.22 14.02
C ALA A 25 17.98 -9.69 14.04
N VAL A 26 19.16 -9.10 14.02
CA VAL A 26 19.36 -7.68 13.79
C VAL A 26 18.71 -7.42 12.43
N SER A 27 17.46 -6.96 12.45
CA SER A 27 16.87 -6.32 11.29
C SER A 27 17.74 -5.11 11.05
N ASN A 28 18.60 -5.22 10.05
CA ASN A 28 19.15 -4.07 9.37
C ASN A 28 17.93 -3.27 8.92
N VAL A 29 17.59 -2.24 9.69
CA VAL A 29 16.70 -1.17 9.27
C VAL A 29 17.44 -0.52 8.12
N GLU A 30 17.17 -1.03 6.91
CA GLU A 30 17.54 -0.35 5.70
C GLU A 30 16.99 1.06 5.79
N ALA A 31 17.91 1.98 5.56
CA ALA A 31 17.74 3.40 5.74
C ALA A 31 16.44 3.88 5.08
N GLY A 32 15.77 4.78 5.78
CA GLY A 32 14.47 5.29 5.44
C GLY A 32 14.32 5.67 3.98
N GLN A 33 13.25 5.16 3.40
CA GLN A 33 12.45 5.98 2.50
C GLN A 33 11.15 6.22 3.24
N ASN A 34 11.08 7.39 3.90
CA ASN A 34 9.79 8.02 4.11
C ASN A 34 9.24 8.24 2.70
N ILE A 35 8.45 7.27 2.21
CA ILE A 35 7.62 7.42 1.02
C ILE A 35 6.53 8.39 1.45
N GLN A 36 6.89 9.67 1.54
CA GLN A 36 5.91 10.73 1.60
C GLN A 36 5.16 10.58 0.29
N ALA A 37 3.90 10.14 0.37
CA ALA A 37 3.00 10.13 -0.78
C ALA A 37 3.17 11.47 -1.50
N ALA A 38 3.46 11.42 -2.80
CA ALA A 38 3.63 12.62 -3.57
C ALA A 38 2.31 13.39 -3.49
N GLU A 39 2.33 14.56 -2.85
CA GLU A 39 1.15 15.42 -2.76
C GLU A 39 0.87 15.97 -4.16
N TYR A 40 -0.41 16.09 -4.51
CA TYR A 40 -0.82 16.69 -5.77
C TYR A 40 -0.38 18.17 -5.84
N ASP A 41 0.32 18.54 -6.91
CA ASP A 41 0.67 19.91 -7.25
C ASP A 41 -0.13 20.36 -8.48
N PRO A 42 -1.05 21.33 -8.34
CA PRO A 42 -1.81 21.86 -9.47
C PRO A 42 -0.94 22.55 -10.54
N ASN A 43 0.34 22.83 -10.24
CA ASN A 43 1.27 23.50 -11.13
C ASN A 43 2.38 22.58 -11.67
N ALA A 44 2.20 21.25 -11.58
CA ALA A 44 3.17 20.29 -12.09
C ALA A 44 3.55 20.57 -13.56
N ASP A 45 4.85 20.60 -13.84
CA ASP A 45 5.38 20.90 -15.17
C ASP A 45 5.35 19.67 -16.08
N CYS A 46 4.39 19.66 -17.01
CA CYS A 46 4.22 18.64 -18.03
C CYS A 46 5.35 18.56 -19.06
N SER A 47 6.29 19.51 -19.04
CA SER A 47 7.48 19.48 -19.90
C SER A 47 8.54 18.52 -19.38
N GLN A 48 8.44 18.10 -18.12
CA GLN A 48 9.34 17.11 -17.54
C GLN A 48 9.12 15.74 -18.18
N ARG A 49 10.22 15.06 -18.51
CA ARG A 49 10.19 13.76 -19.19
C ARG A 49 9.45 12.68 -18.41
N ASN A 50 9.46 12.77 -17.08
CA ASN A 50 8.80 11.82 -16.19
C ASN A 50 7.38 12.24 -15.77
N ILE A 51 6.87 13.36 -16.28
CA ILE A 51 5.53 13.85 -15.97
C ILE A 51 4.67 13.79 -17.22
N HIS A 52 3.66 12.93 -17.19
CA HIS A 52 2.67 12.82 -18.27
C HIS A 52 1.33 13.36 -17.80
N CYS A 53 1.00 14.56 -18.29
CA CYS A 53 -0.22 15.25 -17.93
C CYS A 53 -1.45 14.75 -18.69
N GLY A 54 -2.57 14.85 -18.01
CA GLY A 54 -3.88 14.48 -18.48
C GLY A 54 -4.95 15.38 -17.90
N LYS A 55 -6.21 14.94 -18.06
CA LYS A 55 -7.37 15.58 -17.45
C LYS A 55 -8.28 14.54 -16.84
N CYS A 56 -8.92 14.86 -15.72
CA CYS A 56 -9.97 14.04 -15.16
C CYS A 56 -11.07 13.77 -16.20
N ASN A 57 -11.48 12.50 -16.30
CA ASN A 57 -12.60 12.02 -17.10
C ASN A 57 -13.40 10.99 -16.26
N GLY A 58 -14.60 11.37 -15.81
CA GLY A 58 -15.34 10.68 -14.77
C GLY A 58 -14.56 10.68 -13.45
N THR A 59 -14.31 9.50 -12.89
CA THR A 59 -13.55 9.32 -11.64
C THR A 59 -12.07 9.00 -11.87
N SER A 60 -11.60 9.03 -13.13
CA SER A 60 -10.26 8.62 -13.55
C SER A 60 -9.47 9.77 -14.16
N CYS A 61 -8.15 9.66 -14.19
CA CYS A 61 -7.27 10.57 -14.92
C CYS A 61 -7.05 10.08 -16.35
N LYS A 62 -7.44 10.87 -17.35
CA LYS A 62 -7.21 10.56 -18.76
C LYS A 62 -5.89 11.15 -19.23
N ILE A 63 -4.92 10.28 -19.53
CA ILE A 63 -3.64 10.65 -20.12
C ILE A 63 -3.58 10.08 -21.53
N GLY A 64 -3.46 10.96 -22.52
CA GLY A 64 -3.63 10.60 -23.93
C GLY A 64 -5.00 9.96 -24.20
N LEU A 65 -5.00 8.69 -24.62
CA LEU A 65 -6.21 7.93 -24.95
C LEU A 65 -6.66 6.97 -23.84
N THR A 66 -5.96 6.90 -22.71
CA THR A 66 -6.22 5.91 -21.65
C THR A 66 -6.70 6.59 -20.37
N ASN A 67 -7.69 5.97 -19.70
CA ASN A 67 -8.16 6.36 -18.38
C ASN A 67 -7.45 5.54 -17.31
N TYR A 68 -6.82 6.22 -16.35
CA TYR A 68 -6.11 5.62 -15.24
C TYR A 68 -6.81 5.91 -13.91
N PRO A 69 -6.90 4.95 -12.99
CA PRO A 69 -7.32 5.23 -11.64
C PRO A 69 -6.33 6.20 -10.99
N CYS A 70 -6.84 7.08 -10.13
CA CYS A 70 -5.98 7.92 -9.29
C CYS A 70 -5.29 7.01 -8.25
N ASP A 71 -4.00 7.16 -8.05
CA ASP A 71 -3.27 6.54 -6.93
C ASP A 71 -3.35 7.47 -5.72
N GLU A 72 -3.15 8.77 -5.94
CA GLU A 72 -3.33 9.83 -4.96
C GLU A 72 -4.44 10.81 -5.37
N GLY A 73 -5.20 11.25 -4.38
CA GLY A 73 -6.34 12.12 -4.57
C GLY A 73 -7.51 11.48 -5.34
N SER A 74 -8.35 12.33 -5.94
CA SER A 74 -9.60 11.92 -6.58
C SER A 74 -10.00 12.82 -7.75
N CYS A 75 -10.46 12.22 -8.84
CA CYS A 75 -11.14 12.95 -9.92
C CYS A 75 -12.65 13.09 -9.67
N ALA A 76 -13.19 12.57 -8.57
CA ALA A 76 -14.61 12.71 -8.27
C ALA A 76 -14.95 14.17 -7.88
N ALA A 77 -16.04 14.70 -8.46
CA ALA A 77 -16.42 16.10 -8.25
C ALA A 77 -16.69 16.44 -6.78
N GLN A 78 -17.28 15.51 -6.02
CA GLN A 78 -17.57 15.70 -4.60
C GLN A 78 -16.31 15.85 -3.72
N ASN A 79 -15.14 15.48 -4.25
CA ASN A 79 -13.86 15.50 -3.53
C ASN A 79 -12.98 16.69 -3.96
N GLY A 80 -13.50 17.65 -4.73
CA GLY A 80 -12.70 18.73 -5.32
C GLY A 80 -12.07 18.38 -6.67
N GLY A 81 -12.29 17.16 -7.15
CA GLY A 81 -12.02 16.73 -8.52
C GLY A 81 -13.07 17.23 -9.52
N GLY A 82 -13.28 16.48 -10.59
CA GLY A 82 -14.24 16.76 -11.65
C GLY A 82 -13.61 16.80 -13.04
N ASP A 83 -14.44 16.53 -14.05
CA ASP A 83 -14.03 16.49 -15.45
C ASP A 83 -13.26 17.74 -15.89
N GLY A 84 -12.18 17.51 -16.64
CA GLY A 84 -11.36 18.59 -17.21
C GLY A 84 -10.28 19.16 -16.29
N LYS A 85 -10.30 18.87 -14.99
CA LYS A 85 -9.21 19.27 -14.08
C LYS A 85 -7.92 18.51 -14.38
N GLY A 86 -6.77 19.17 -14.17
CA GLY A 86 -5.46 18.59 -14.43
C GLY A 86 -5.13 17.45 -13.48
N CYS A 87 -4.57 16.38 -14.03
CA CYS A 87 -4.05 15.22 -13.32
C CYS A 87 -2.81 14.72 -14.08
N TYR A 88 -1.93 13.94 -13.46
CA TYR A 88 -0.68 13.53 -14.12
C TYR A 88 -0.08 12.25 -13.53
N ASP A 89 0.70 11.55 -14.37
CA ASP A 89 1.60 10.48 -13.95
C ASP A 89 2.97 11.10 -13.64
N ASN A 90 3.48 11.01 -12.41
CA ASN A 90 4.79 11.57 -12.05
C ASN A 90 5.95 10.56 -12.09
N ALA A 91 5.64 9.31 -12.46
CA ALA A 91 6.58 8.20 -12.55
C ALA A 91 6.69 7.66 -13.98
N TYR A 92 6.27 8.44 -14.98
CA TYR A 92 6.32 8.04 -16.38
C TYR A 92 7.78 7.79 -16.83
N ASP A 93 8.02 6.72 -17.58
CA ASP A 93 9.37 6.31 -18.03
C ASP A 93 10.43 6.17 -16.92
N THR A 94 9.99 5.95 -15.67
CA THR A 94 10.88 5.65 -14.54
C THR A 94 10.86 4.14 -14.23
N PRO A 95 11.85 3.61 -13.48
CA PRO A 95 11.79 2.23 -12.98
C PRO A 95 10.74 2.03 -11.87
N SER A 96 10.19 3.12 -11.33
CA SER A 96 9.10 3.07 -10.35
C SER A 96 7.80 2.67 -11.04
N PRO A 97 6.86 2.02 -10.31
CA PRO A 97 5.51 1.85 -10.83
C PRO A 97 4.90 3.22 -11.13
N ARG A 98 4.01 3.24 -12.13
CA ARG A 98 3.15 4.39 -12.43
C ARG A 98 2.52 4.93 -11.15
N HIS A 99 2.43 6.26 -11.06
CA HIS A 99 1.82 6.94 -9.93
C HIS A 99 1.01 8.13 -10.45
N ILE A 100 -0.31 7.98 -10.43
CA ILE A 100 -1.30 8.94 -10.92
C ILE A 100 -1.76 9.85 -9.79
N LEU A 101 -1.50 11.15 -9.92
CA LEU A 101 -1.93 12.18 -8.99
C LEU A 101 -3.15 12.93 -9.53
N CYS A 102 -4.15 13.06 -8.69
CA CYS A 102 -5.43 13.71 -8.99
C CYS A 102 -5.73 14.86 -8.00
N PRO A 103 -6.50 15.88 -8.43
CA PRO A 103 -6.67 17.12 -7.69
C PRO A 103 -7.50 17.03 -6.41
N GLY A 104 -8.49 16.15 -6.36
CA GLY A 104 -9.39 16.06 -5.22
C GLY A 104 -8.76 15.37 -4.02
N HIS A 105 -9.18 15.71 -2.81
CA HIS A 105 -8.74 15.04 -1.59
C HIS A 105 -9.56 13.75 -1.38
N ARG A 106 -8.93 12.68 -0.88
CA ARG A 106 -9.63 11.42 -0.58
C ARG A 106 -10.29 11.44 0.78
#